data_AF-R6M8P1-F1
#
_entry.id   AF-R6M8P1-F1
#
_cell.length_a   1.000
_cell.length_b   1.000
_cell.length_c   1.000
_cell.angle_alpha   90.00
_cell.angle_beta   90.00
_cell.angle_gamma   90.00
#
_symmetry.space_group_name_H-M   'P 1'
#
loop_
_entity.id
_entity.type
_entity.pdbx_description
1 polymer ?
#
loop_
_entity_poly.entity_id
_entity_poly.type
_entity_poly.pdbx_seq_one_letter_code
_entity_poly.pdbx_strand_id
1 'polypeptide(L)'
;MRKSLRKISAAIAGCALAMALTVSAVPNAADAATKPQSTKAGIKAGKAKFDPDGTYHAYLGFQQTTTWIFRDAWFNPTTGRDGSDIKDLDYNGLLKSGDNGVEQLEGTTVTDAEITGNGTYTIGVTGLNGALPDVDGTNNVISLIYASTDIPLSAVEDGTVKVTDVKLSIDGKEAFSGDPYINEDTKLLKLYQFDCVNTYQNEGYENPSILTPKDSVTITFTISGFNNDNPDAVEATPAAADTSSASTSSSGTTSTSSTDSGSGSSAGTVAVVVVIAVVVVAGVVVYVKKKKN
;
A
#
# COMPACT_ATOMS: atom_id res chain seq x y z
N MET A 1 44.40 21.23 31.38
CA MET A 1 43.58 21.71 30.23
C MET A 1 43.37 20.56 29.26
N ARG A 2 42.17 19.99 29.16
CA ARG A 2 41.78 19.07 28.08
C ARG A 2 40.42 19.54 27.56
N LYS A 3 40.42 20.11 26.35
CA LYS A 3 39.20 20.54 25.64
C LYS A 3 38.47 19.29 25.14
N SER A 4 37.24 19.07 25.58
CA SER A 4 36.34 18.09 24.99
C SER A 4 35.78 18.65 23.68
N LEU A 5 36.15 18.06 22.54
CA LEU A 5 35.37 18.23 21.30
C LEU A 5 34.16 17.30 21.38
N ARG A 6 32.97 17.89 21.48
CA ARG A 6 31.70 17.20 21.21
C ARG A 6 31.64 16.95 19.71
N LYS A 7 31.70 15.69 19.29
CA LYS A 7 31.38 15.29 17.92
C LYS A 7 29.85 15.19 17.83
N ILE A 8 29.25 16.13 17.09
CA ILE A 8 27.88 16.00 16.61
C ILE A 8 27.98 15.07 15.39
N SER A 9 27.55 13.83 15.55
CA SER A 9 27.35 12.90 14.45
C SER A 9 25.88 12.97 14.07
N ALA A 10 25.58 13.63 12.97
CA ALA A 10 24.29 13.50 12.29
C ALA A 10 24.20 12.07 11.73
N ALA A 11 23.35 11.25 12.33
CA ALA A 11 22.99 9.95 11.78
C ALA A 11 21.91 10.20 10.71
N ILE A 12 22.29 10.03 9.44
CA ILE A 12 21.33 9.86 8.35
C ILE A 12 20.77 8.45 8.55
N ALA A 13 19.60 8.34 9.15
CA ALA A 13 18.86 7.09 9.27
C ALA A 13 18.30 6.73 7.89
N GLY A 14 19.09 6.03 7.09
CA GLY A 14 18.60 5.27 5.94
C GLY A 14 17.97 3.98 6.46
N CYS A 15 16.71 4.04 6.91
CA CYS A 15 15.94 2.83 7.22
C CYS A 15 15.38 2.24 5.92
N ALA A 16 16.25 1.57 5.16
CA ALA A 16 15.81 0.46 4.34
C ALA A 16 15.46 -0.68 5.31
N LEU A 17 14.18 -0.91 5.59
CA LEU A 17 13.79 -2.16 6.21
C LEU A 17 13.95 -3.24 5.13
N ALA A 18 15.10 -3.89 5.21
CA ALA A 18 15.45 -5.05 4.44
C ALA A 18 14.35 -6.11 4.57
N MET A 19 14.09 -6.85 3.50
CA MET A 19 13.75 -8.27 3.66
C MET A 19 14.77 -8.85 4.64
N ALA A 20 14.35 -9.13 5.87
CA ALA A 20 15.25 -9.60 6.91
C ALA A 20 15.88 -10.92 6.40
N LEU A 21 17.19 -10.92 6.18
CA LEU A 21 18.00 -12.10 5.96
C LEU A 21 18.76 -12.38 7.25
N THR A 22 18.06 -12.75 8.31
CA THR A 22 18.72 -13.19 9.54
C THR A 22 18.99 -14.69 9.46
N VAL A 23 20.16 -15.04 8.93
CA VAL A 23 20.76 -16.38 9.05
C VAL A 23 21.16 -16.58 10.52
N SER A 24 20.51 -17.50 11.21
CA SER A 24 21.12 -18.19 12.36
C SER A 24 21.46 -19.63 11.96
N ALA A 25 22.58 -20.12 12.47
CA ALA A 25 23.56 -21.02 11.83
C ALA A 25 23.17 -22.52 11.60
N VAL A 26 23.31 -22.96 10.32
CA VAL A 26 23.91 -24.18 9.65
C VAL A 26 23.85 -25.59 10.33
N PRO A 27 23.80 -26.76 9.61
CA PRO A 27 24.19 -27.01 8.20
C PRO A 27 23.33 -27.97 7.32
N ASN A 28 23.17 -27.63 6.04
CA ASN A 28 23.73 -28.46 4.94
C ASN A 28 23.81 -27.62 3.66
N ALA A 29 25.04 -27.41 3.19
CA ALA A 29 25.37 -26.64 2.02
C ALA A 29 25.13 -27.49 0.76
N ALA A 30 24.03 -27.23 0.06
CA ALA A 30 23.86 -27.55 -1.36
C ALA A 30 22.60 -26.91 -2.00
N ASP A 31 21.64 -26.40 -1.21
CA ASP A 31 20.33 -25.95 -1.74
C ASP A 31 19.82 -24.62 -1.13
N ALA A 32 20.73 -23.75 -0.71
CA ALA A 32 20.37 -22.43 -0.18
C ALA A 32 20.18 -21.40 -1.30
N ALA A 33 19.23 -21.66 -2.21
CA ALA A 33 18.45 -20.56 -2.73
C ALA A 33 17.73 -19.96 -1.51
N THR A 34 18.04 -18.71 -1.17
CA THR A 34 17.52 -17.99 -0.01
C THR A 34 16.00 -18.08 0.05
N LYS A 35 15.46 -19.02 0.85
CA LYS A 35 14.02 -19.12 1.03
C LYS A 35 13.52 -17.81 1.66
N PRO A 36 12.43 -17.23 1.15
CA PRO A 36 11.81 -16.08 1.80
C PRO A 36 11.49 -16.42 3.25
N GLN A 37 11.77 -15.48 4.15
CA GLN A 37 11.44 -15.65 5.56
C GLN A 37 9.93 -15.56 5.77
N SER A 38 9.39 -16.40 6.66
CA SER A 38 7.95 -16.49 6.93
C SER A 38 7.71 -16.95 8.36
N THR A 39 6.59 -16.54 8.95
CA THR A 39 6.14 -17.04 10.25
C THR A 39 5.86 -18.54 10.20
N LYS A 40 5.81 -19.18 11.38
CA LYS A 40 5.39 -20.58 11.50
C LYS A 40 3.99 -20.81 10.94
N ALA A 41 3.09 -19.83 11.12
CA ALA A 41 1.74 -19.87 10.58
C ALA A 41 1.73 -19.83 9.05
N GLY A 42 2.50 -18.93 8.42
CA GLY A 42 2.67 -18.88 6.96
C GLY A 42 3.19 -20.19 6.38
N ILE A 43 4.25 -20.75 6.98
CA ILE A 43 4.82 -22.04 6.57
C ILE A 43 3.80 -23.18 6.70
N LYS A 44 2.95 -23.14 7.74
CA LYS A 44 1.89 -24.14 7.94
C LYS A 44 0.79 -24.01 6.89
N ALA A 45 0.31 -22.79 6.66
CA ALA A 45 -0.74 -22.49 5.69
C ALA A 45 -0.33 -22.92 4.26
N GLY A 46 0.86 -22.55 3.80
CA GLY A 46 1.31 -22.95 2.47
C GLY A 46 1.55 -24.45 2.26
N LYS A 47 1.68 -25.22 3.35
CA LYS A 47 1.77 -26.70 3.29
C LYS A 47 0.42 -27.40 3.46
N ALA A 48 -0.61 -26.68 3.89
CA ALA A 48 -1.92 -27.25 4.09
C ALA A 48 -2.53 -27.65 2.75
N LYS A 49 -3.42 -28.64 2.78
CA LYS A 49 -4.35 -28.87 1.67
C LYS A 49 -5.49 -27.88 1.82
N PHE A 50 -6.00 -27.41 0.69
CA PHE A 50 -7.22 -26.62 0.69
C PHE A 50 -8.38 -27.46 1.21
N ASP A 51 -9.05 -26.91 2.21
CA ASP A 51 -10.33 -27.34 2.76
C ASP A 51 -11.44 -26.43 2.22
N PRO A 52 -12.38 -26.93 1.40
CA PRO A 52 -13.48 -26.14 0.82
C PRO A 52 -14.55 -25.70 1.83
N ASP A 53 -14.50 -26.21 3.06
CA ASP A 53 -15.33 -25.78 4.20
C ASP A 53 -14.53 -24.95 5.22
N GLY A 54 -13.26 -24.66 4.92
CA GLY A 54 -12.36 -23.92 5.80
C GLY A 54 -12.57 -22.41 5.76
N THR A 55 -11.97 -21.72 6.74
CA THR A 55 -11.90 -20.26 6.80
C THR A 55 -10.51 -19.79 6.37
N TYR A 56 -10.49 -18.86 5.43
CA TYR A 56 -9.28 -18.22 4.90
C TYR A 56 -9.39 -16.71 5.06
N HIS A 57 -8.33 -16.00 4.71
CA HIS A 57 -8.26 -14.56 4.83
C HIS A 57 -7.51 -13.95 3.65
N ALA A 58 -7.90 -12.73 3.30
CA ALA A 58 -7.12 -11.85 2.45
C ALA A 58 -6.75 -10.60 3.23
N TYR A 59 -5.46 -10.31 3.27
CA TYR A 59 -4.89 -9.18 3.98
C TYR A 59 -4.38 -8.15 2.98
N LEU A 60 -4.75 -6.88 3.15
CA LEU A 60 -4.19 -5.80 2.34
C LEU A 60 -2.69 -5.66 2.59
N GLY A 61 -1.91 -5.68 1.51
CA GLY A 61 -0.54 -5.22 1.48
C GLY A 61 -0.41 -3.87 0.80
N PHE A 62 0.44 -3.00 1.35
CA PHE A 62 0.62 -1.64 0.87
C PHE A 62 2.05 -1.15 1.09
N GLN A 63 2.61 -0.40 0.15
CA GLN A 63 3.90 0.28 0.36
C GLN A 63 4.02 1.56 -0.47
N GLN A 64 4.39 2.65 0.21
CA GLN A 64 4.81 3.92 -0.38
C GLN A 64 6.29 4.15 -0.07
N THR A 65 7.11 4.37 -1.10
CA THR A 65 8.59 4.27 -1.01
C THR A 65 9.30 5.56 -0.61
N THR A 66 8.60 6.69 -0.60
CA THR A 66 9.18 7.99 -0.20
C THR A 66 9.05 8.25 1.30
N THR A 67 7.91 7.92 1.89
CA THR A 67 7.59 8.07 3.32
C THR A 67 7.77 6.78 4.09
N TRP A 68 7.93 5.65 3.40
CA TRP A 68 7.95 4.34 4.02
C TRP A 68 6.71 4.12 4.89
N ILE A 69 5.55 4.48 4.34
CA ILE A 69 4.25 4.08 4.87
C ILE A 69 3.90 2.74 4.24
N PHE A 70 3.61 1.73 5.05
CA PHE A 70 3.48 0.37 4.56
C PHE A 70 2.59 -0.51 5.43
N ARG A 71 2.27 -1.68 4.90
CA ARG A 71 1.75 -2.84 5.61
C ARG A 71 2.25 -4.08 4.88
N ASP A 72 3.04 -4.89 5.59
CA ASP A 72 3.62 -6.09 5.01
C ASP A 72 2.65 -7.28 5.04
N ALA A 73 2.93 -8.28 4.19
CA ALA A 73 2.21 -9.54 4.15
C ALA A 73 2.04 -10.15 5.55
N TRP A 74 0.88 -10.78 5.80
CA TRP A 74 0.50 -11.28 7.13
C TRP A 74 1.53 -12.25 7.75
N PHE A 75 2.23 -12.99 6.90
CA PHE A 75 3.22 -13.98 7.29
C PHE A 75 4.64 -13.42 7.45
N ASN A 76 4.85 -12.11 7.26
CA ASN A 76 6.16 -11.49 7.48
C ASN A 76 6.54 -11.61 8.97
N PRO A 77 7.73 -12.16 9.31
CA PRO A 77 8.10 -12.45 10.69
C PRO A 77 8.44 -11.22 11.55
N THR A 78 8.71 -10.06 10.95
CA THR A 78 9.05 -8.83 11.68
C THR A 78 7.86 -7.89 11.75
N THR A 79 7.16 -7.71 10.63
CA THR A 79 6.18 -6.62 10.44
C THR A 79 4.84 -7.10 9.87
N GLY A 80 4.67 -8.42 9.71
CA GLY A 80 3.37 -9.03 9.44
C GLY A 80 2.52 -9.12 10.72
N ARG A 81 1.32 -9.70 10.61
CA ARG A 81 0.30 -9.76 11.67
C ARG A 81 0.82 -10.17 13.05
N ASP A 82 1.68 -11.18 13.09
CA ASP A 82 2.30 -11.71 14.32
C ASP A 82 3.79 -11.34 14.44
N GLY A 83 4.20 -10.26 13.79
CA GLY A 83 5.59 -9.84 13.65
C GLY A 83 6.22 -9.34 14.96
N SER A 84 7.51 -9.57 15.13
CA SER A 84 8.24 -9.19 16.35
C SER A 84 8.27 -7.67 16.62
N ASP A 85 8.27 -6.87 15.55
CA ASP A 85 8.53 -5.43 15.62
C ASP A 85 7.24 -4.64 15.78
N ILE A 86 6.08 -5.28 15.62
CA ILE A 86 4.76 -4.66 15.71
C ILE A 86 3.91 -5.19 16.87
N LYS A 87 4.51 -5.94 17.80
CA LYS A 87 3.81 -6.58 18.94
C LYS A 87 2.96 -5.62 19.80
N ASP A 88 3.33 -4.33 19.82
CA ASP A 88 2.67 -3.27 20.58
C ASP A 88 1.92 -2.28 19.65
N LEU A 89 1.77 -2.62 18.36
CA LEU A 89 1.11 -1.83 17.32
C LEU A 89 -0.12 -2.55 16.77
N ASP A 90 -0.97 -1.83 16.05
CA ASP A 90 -2.16 -2.39 15.43
C ASP A 90 -1.92 -2.73 13.95
N TYR A 91 -1.94 -4.03 13.63
CA TYR A 91 -1.84 -4.51 12.25
C TYR A 91 -3.08 -4.14 11.40
N ASN A 92 -4.18 -3.69 12.01
CA ASN A 92 -5.35 -3.14 11.29
C ASN A 92 -5.19 -1.66 10.93
N GLY A 93 -4.01 -1.08 11.09
CA GLY A 93 -3.64 0.20 10.51
C GLY A 93 -2.43 0.06 9.58
N LEU A 94 -2.07 1.17 8.92
CA LEU A 94 -0.78 1.25 8.25
C LEU A 94 0.31 1.59 9.26
N LEU A 95 1.53 1.22 8.89
CA LEU A 95 2.75 1.45 9.65
C LEU A 95 3.59 2.48 8.91
N LYS A 96 4.53 3.09 9.63
CA LYS A 96 5.53 3.99 9.09
C LYS A 96 6.90 3.66 9.66
N SER A 97 7.93 3.71 8.81
CA SER A 97 9.31 3.69 9.31
C SER A 97 9.66 5.01 9.99
N GLY A 98 10.07 4.94 11.26
CA GLY A 98 10.58 6.04 12.07
C GLY A 98 12.05 5.85 12.45
N ASP A 99 12.63 6.86 13.09
CA ASP A 99 14.04 6.86 13.50
C ASP A 99 14.37 5.77 14.54
N ASN A 100 13.36 5.32 15.29
CA ASN A 100 13.48 4.32 16.36
C ASN A 100 12.86 2.96 16.00
N GLY A 101 12.53 2.71 14.73
CA GLY A 101 11.90 1.48 14.28
C GLY A 101 10.57 1.72 13.58
N VAL A 102 9.60 0.86 13.82
CA VAL A 102 8.28 0.92 13.19
C VAL A 102 7.31 1.66 14.11
N GLU A 103 6.51 2.56 13.54
CA GLU A 103 5.51 3.37 14.23
C GLU A 103 4.12 3.17 13.60
N GLN A 104 3.06 3.39 14.39
CA GLN A 104 1.69 3.40 13.87
C GLN A 104 1.45 4.64 13.01
N LEU A 105 0.83 4.47 11.83
CA LEU A 105 0.23 5.59 11.12
C LEU A 105 -1.19 5.84 11.65
N GLU A 106 -1.29 6.85 12.51
CA GLU A 106 -2.56 7.27 13.12
C GLU A 106 -3.61 7.66 12.07
N GLY A 107 -4.87 7.35 12.37
CA GLY A 107 -6.03 7.74 11.56
C GLY A 107 -6.34 6.83 10.37
N THR A 108 -5.46 5.86 10.06
CA THR A 108 -5.75 4.85 9.03
C THR A 108 -6.55 3.69 9.60
N THR A 109 -7.42 3.10 8.78
CA THR A 109 -8.15 1.88 9.12
C THR A 109 -8.09 0.92 7.94
N VAL A 110 -7.55 -0.26 8.19
CA VAL A 110 -7.46 -1.35 7.22
C VAL A 110 -8.65 -2.29 7.41
N THR A 111 -9.27 -2.62 6.29
CA THR A 111 -10.30 -3.66 6.18
C THR A 111 -9.69 -4.85 5.45
N ASP A 112 -9.56 -5.97 6.16
CA ASP A 112 -9.25 -7.27 5.57
C ASP A 112 -10.53 -8.08 5.36
N ALA A 113 -10.43 -9.22 4.68
CA ALA A 113 -11.55 -10.11 4.43
C ALA A 113 -11.34 -11.46 5.10
N GLU A 114 -12.36 -11.95 5.80
CA GLU A 114 -12.53 -13.36 6.15
C GLU A 114 -13.31 -14.06 5.04
N ILE A 115 -12.75 -15.12 4.49
CA ILE A 115 -13.27 -15.88 3.35
C ILE A 115 -13.80 -17.22 3.89
N THR A 116 -15.12 -17.34 3.93
CA THR A 116 -15.85 -18.52 4.44
C THR A 116 -16.64 -19.24 3.34
N GLY A 117 -16.60 -18.74 2.11
CA GLY A 117 -17.34 -19.28 0.97
C GLY A 117 -17.02 -18.56 -0.34
N ASN A 118 -17.71 -18.96 -1.41
CA ASN A 118 -17.65 -18.24 -2.68
C ASN A 118 -18.26 -16.84 -2.53
N GLY A 119 -17.77 -15.86 -3.30
CA GLY A 119 -18.34 -14.52 -3.30
C GLY A 119 -17.34 -13.44 -3.71
N THR A 120 -17.79 -12.20 -3.67
CA THR A 120 -16.96 -11.03 -3.96
C THR A 120 -16.54 -10.37 -2.65
N TYR A 121 -15.23 -10.22 -2.48
CA TYR A 121 -14.61 -9.67 -1.28
C TYR A 121 -13.93 -8.36 -1.59
N THR A 122 -13.92 -7.45 -0.62
CA THR A 122 -13.21 -6.18 -0.70
C THR A 122 -12.28 -6.03 0.50
N ILE A 123 -11.01 -5.76 0.23
CA ILE A 123 -10.01 -5.37 1.23
C ILE A 123 -9.51 -3.97 0.91
N GLY A 124 -8.98 -3.25 1.88
CA GLY A 124 -8.57 -1.88 1.64
C GLY A 124 -8.13 -1.12 2.87
N VAL A 125 -7.82 0.15 2.66
CA VAL A 125 -7.52 1.11 3.72
C VAL A 125 -8.30 2.39 3.45
N THR A 126 -8.80 3.01 4.51
CA THR A 126 -9.40 4.34 4.52
C THR A 126 -8.72 5.23 5.56
N GLY A 127 -9.00 6.53 5.53
CA GLY A 127 -8.45 7.47 6.50
C GLY A 127 -6.98 7.80 6.25
N LEU A 128 -6.50 7.64 5.00
CA LEU A 128 -5.16 8.09 4.63
C LEU A 128 -5.00 9.59 4.84
N ASN A 129 -6.08 10.38 4.72
CA ASN A 129 -6.13 11.80 5.08
C ASN A 129 -4.96 12.64 4.53
N GLY A 130 -4.50 12.32 3.32
CA GLY A 130 -3.36 12.99 2.68
C GLY A 130 -1.99 12.73 3.35
N ALA A 131 -1.87 11.70 4.18
CA ALA A 131 -0.60 11.29 4.81
C ALA A 131 0.50 10.93 3.79
N LEU A 132 0.10 10.65 2.55
CA LEU A 132 0.99 10.38 1.44
C LEU A 132 1.32 11.69 0.72
N PRO A 133 2.61 12.10 0.63
CA PRO A 133 2.99 13.31 -0.05
C PRO A 133 2.73 13.19 -1.55
N ASP A 134 2.18 14.25 -2.14
CA ASP A 134 2.26 14.45 -3.57
C ASP A 134 3.69 14.85 -3.91
N VAL A 135 4.43 13.98 -4.58
CA VAL A 135 5.70 14.38 -5.20
C VAL A 135 5.42 14.91 -6.60
N ASP A 136 5.37 16.24 -6.70
CA ASP A 136 5.68 17.06 -7.87
C ASP A 136 5.41 16.42 -9.25
N GLY A 137 4.16 16.03 -9.50
CA GLY A 137 3.65 15.71 -10.83
C GLY A 137 4.23 14.46 -11.52
N THR A 138 4.88 13.56 -10.78
CA THR A 138 5.29 12.24 -11.29
C THR A 138 4.43 11.13 -10.68
N ASN A 139 3.80 10.32 -11.53
CA ASN A 139 2.99 9.18 -11.10
C ASN A 139 3.84 8.12 -10.37
N ASN A 140 3.21 7.45 -9.40
CA ASN A 140 3.67 6.30 -8.61
C ASN A 140 4.77 6.52 -7.55
N VAL A 141 4.37 7.06 -6.38
CA VAL A 141 5.08 6.83 -5.11
C VAL A 141 4.78 5.48 -4.46
N ILE A 142 3.71 4.84 -4.92
CA ILE A 142 3.28 3.55 -4.42
C ILE A 142 4.10 2.48 -5.13
N SER A 143 4.80 1.66 -4.36
CA SER A 143 5.56 0.54 -4.90
C SER A 143 4.77 -0.76 -4.89
N LEU A 144 3.91 -0.97 -3.91
CA LEU A 144 3.17 -2.22 -3.75
C LEU A 144 1.72 -1.96 -3.33
N ILE A 145 0.79 -2.64 -3.99
CA ILE A 145 -0.60 -2.85 -3.54
C ILE A 145 -0.96 -4.28 -3.89
N TYR A 146 -1.27 -5.10 -2.89
CA TYR A 146 -1.49 -6.52 -3.07
C TYR A 146 -2.48 -7.11 -2.07
N ALA A 147 -2.96 -8.31 -2.37
CA ALA A 147 -3.73 -9.14 -1.44
C ALA A 147 -2.88 -10.35 -1.04
N SER A 148 -2.48 -10.41 0.23
CA SER A 148 -1.76 -11.55 0.80
C SER A 148 -2.77 -12.52 1.41
N THR A 149 -2.76 -13.80 1.03
CA THR A 149 -3.75 -14.76 1.53
C THR A 149 -3.11 -15.91 2.31
N ASP A 150 -3.90 -16.61 3.10
CA ASP A 150 -3.54 -17.90 3.71
C ASP A 150 -4.06 -19.10 2.88
N ILE A 151 -4.53 -18.86 1.65
CA ILE A 151 -4.93 -19.90 0.70
C ILE A 151 -3.67 -20.62 0.16
N PRO A 152 -3.63 -21.97 0.18
CA PRO A 152 -2.53 -22.72 -0.42
C PRO A 152 -2.47 -22.49 -1.94
N LEU A 153 -1.30 -22.10 -2.45
CA LEU A 153 -1.10 -21.82 -3.87
C LEU A 153 -1.50 -22.98 -4.78
N SER A 154 -1.30 -24.22 -4.33
CA SER A 154 -1.61 -25.42 -5.11
C SER A 154 -3.08 -25.49 -5.52
N ALA A 155 -3.99 -25.00 -4.68
CA ALA A 155 -5.42 -25.01 -4.98
C ALA A 155 -5.80 -24.00 -6.07
N VAL A 156 -5.00 -22.95 -6.24
CA VAL A 156 -5.18 -22.00 -7.35
C VAL A 156 -4.55 -22.55 -8.63
N GLU A 157 -3.35 -23.13 -8.53
CA GLU A 157 -2.64 -23.70 -9.68
C GLU A 157 -3.37 -24.90 -10.32
N ASP A 158 -4.04 -25.74 -9.51
CA ASP A 158 -4.85 -26.85 -10.01
C ASP A 158 -6.28 -26.46 -10.41
N GLY A 159 -6.65 -25.19 -10.21
CA GLY A 159 -7.95 -24.62 -10.58
C GLY A 159 -9.09 -24.97 -9.63
N THR A 160 -8.83 -25.59 -8.48
CA THR A 160 -9.81 -25.83 -7.42
C THR A 160 -10.38 -24.51 -6.89
N VAL A 161 -9.51 -23.55 -6.61
CA VAL A 161 -9.84 -22.18 -6.23
C VAL A 161 -9.56 -21.25 -7.40
N LYS A 162 -10.52 -20.38 -7.72
CA LYS A 162 -10.32 -19.34 -8.74
C LYS A 162 -10.53 -17.98 -8.10
N VAL A 163 -9.62 -17.07 -8.41
CA VAL A 163 -9.73 -15.65 -8.07
C VAL A 163 -9.89 -14.88 -9.37
N THR A 164 -11.01 -14.18 -9.51
CA THR A 164 -11.40 -13.46 -10.73
C THR A 164 -11.85 -12.04 -10.41
N ASP A 165 -12.11 -11.25 -11.45
CA ASP A 165 -12.72 -9.92 -11.33
C ASP A 165 -11.95 -8.98 -10.39
N VAL A 166 -10.62 -9.07 -10.42
CA VAL A 166 -9.76 -8.26 -9.57
C VAL A 166 -9.79 -6.81 -10.06
N LYS A 167 -10.20 -5.92 -9.17
CA LYS A 167 -10.25 -4.46 -9.38
C LYS A 167 -9.52 -3.75 -8.26
N LEU A 168 -8.73 -2.75 -8.62
CA LEU A 168 -8.14 -1.78 -7.70
C LEU A 168 -8.83 -0.44 -7.88
N SER A 169 -9.28 0.15 -6.78
CA SER A 169 -9.80 1.52 -6.75
C SER A 169 -8.96 2.40 -5.83
N ILE A 170 -8.69 3.61 -6.27
CA ILE A 170 -8.02 4.68 -5.52
C ILE A 170 -9.02 5.81 -5.36
N ASP A 171 -9.29 6.22 -4.12
CA ASP A 171 -10.28 7.26 -3.79
C ASP A 171 -11.63 7.04 -4.47
N GLY A 172 -12.10 5.78 -4.49
CA GLY A 172 -13.37 5.38 -5.11
C GLY A 172 -13.37 5.33 -6.65
N LYS A 173 -12.24 5.58 -7.31
CA LYS A 173 -12.10 5.50 -8.78
C LYS A 173 -11.31 4.26 -9.18
N GLU A 174 -11.82 3.52 -10.14
CA GLU A 174 -11.09 2.38 -10.72
C GLU A 174 -9.75 2.84 -11.29
N ALA A 175 -8.68 2.18 -10.83
CA ALA A 175 -7.30 2.44 -11.24
C ALA A 175 -6.68 1.23 -11.98
N PHE A 176 -7.19 0.03 -11.73
CA PHE A 176 -6.82 -1.19 -12.43
C PHE A 176 -7.98 -2.19 -12.40
N SER A 177 -8.13 -2.96 -13.47
CA SER A 177 -9.06 -4.08 -13.58
C SER A 177 -8.47 -5.12 -14.53
N GLY A 178 -8.41 -6.37 -14.13
CA GLY A 178 -7.87 -7.47 -14.94
C GLY A 178 -7.06 -8.48 -14.13
N ASP A 179 -6.18 -9.20 -14.81
CA ASP A 179 -5.35 -10.24 -14.18
C ASP A 179 -4.21 -9.60 -13.37
N PRO A 180 -4.14 -9.82 -12.05
CA PRO A 180 -3.07 -9.29 -11.23
C PRO A 180 -1.77 -10.10 -11.43
N TYR A 181 -0.64 -9.53 -11.02
CA TYR A 181 0.62 -10.26 -10.99
C TYR A 181 0.61 -11.28 -9.85
N ILE A 182 0.96 -12.54 -10.12
CA ILE A 182 1.11 -13.55 -9.07
C ILE A 182 2.53 -13.49 -8.52
N ASN A 183 2.67 -13.22 -7.23
CA ASN A 183 3.97 -12.95 -6.62
C ASN A 183 4.84 -14.21 -6.57
N GLU A 184 5.98 -14.21 -7.28
CA GLU A 184 6.88 -15.37 -7.37
C GLU A 184 7.57 -15.70 -6.03
N ASP A 185 7.80 -14.69 -5.17
CA ASP A 185 8.43 -14.92 -3.87
C ASP A 185 7.52 -15.74 -2.95
N THR A 186 6.20 -15.51 -3.00
CA THR A 186 5.25 -16.29 -2.18
C THR A 186 5.05 -17.70 -2.68
N LYS A 187 5.42 -18.00 -3.94
CA LYS A 187 5.41 -19.39 -4.46
C LYS A 187 6.40 -20.29 -3.74
N LEU A 188 7.54 -19.76 -3.30
CA LEU A 188 8.51 -20.49 -2.48
C LEU A 188 7.94 -20.86 -1.09
N LEU A 189 6.95 -20.08 -0.61
CA LEU A 189 6.17 -20.35 0.59
C LEU A 189 4.91 -21.16 0.32
N LYS A 190 4.56 -21.38 -0.95
CA LYS A 190 3.32 -22.03 -1.41
C LYS A 190 2.05 -21.32 -0.94
N LEU A 191 2.13 -20.00 -0.77
CA LEU A 191 1.01 -19.15 -0.43
C LEU A 191 0.57 -18.36 -1.66
N TYR A 192 -0.74 -18.26 -1.84
CA TYR A 192 -1.30 -17.43 -2.89
C TYR A 192 -1.26 -15.95 -2.48
N GLN A 193 -0.62 -15.14 -3.32
CA GLN A 193 -0.63 -13.68 -3.23
C GLN A 193 -0.69 -13.14 -4.64
N PHE A 194 -1.45 -12.06 -4.81
CA PHE A 194 -1.51 -11.34 -6.06
C PHE A 194 -1.35 -9.84 -5.84
N ASP A 195 -0.66 -9.20 -6.77
CA ASP A 195 -0.26 -7.80 -6.70
C ASP A 195 -0.99 -7.02 -7.82
N CYS A 196 -1.73 -5.99 -7.42
CA CYS A 196 -2.35 -5.03 -8.33
C CYS A 196 -1.38 -3.90 -8.71
N VAL A 197 -0.37 -3.66 -7.88
CA VAL A 197 0.77 -2.78 -8.15
C VAL A 197 2.02 -3.46 -7.58
N ASN A 198 3.06 -3.57 -8.40
CA ASN A 198 4.37 -4.03 -7.97
C ASN A 198 5.47 -3.42 -8.85
N THR A 199 6.01 -2.27 -8.43
CA THR A 199 7.03 -1.55 -9.21
C THR A 199 8.41 -2.21 -9.17
N TYR A 200 8.59 -3.24 -8.34
CA TYR A 200 9.79 -4.07 -8.35
C TYR A 200 9.75 -5.14 -9.44
N GLN A 201 8.56 -5.47 -9.95
CA GLN A 201 8.39 -6.36 -11.09
C GLN A 201 8.24 -5.58 -12.39
N ASN A 202 9.28 -5.61 -13.21
CA ASN A 202 9.35 -4.93 -14.51
C ASN A 202 9.38 -5.90 -15.70
N GLU A 203 9.43 -7.21 -15.46
CA GLU A 203 9.43 -8.24 -16.51
C GLU A 203 8.07 -8.92 -16.59
N GLY A 204 7.40 -8.83 -17.75
CA GLY A 204 6.14 -9.54 -18.01
C GLY A 204 4.91 -9.01 -17.25
N TYR A 205 5.03 -7.89 -16.53
CA TYR A 205 3.93 -7.23 -15.84
C TYR A 205 3.96 -5.71 -16.10
N GLU A 206 2.86 -5.17 -16.61
CA GLU A 206 2.69 -3.74 -16.81
C GLU A 206 2.02 -3.14 -15.58
N ASN A 207 2.79 -2.34 -14.84
CA ASN A 207 2.29 -1.68 -13.64
C ASN A 207 1.25 -0.60 -14.02
N PRO A 208 0.09 -0.56 -13.35
CA PRO A 208 -0.84 0.52 -13.59
C PRO A 208 -0.25 1.85 -13.11
N SER A 209 -0.58 2.91 -13.83
CA SER A 209 -0.25 4.26 -13.42
C SER A 209 -1.27 4.72 -12.38
N ILE A 210 -0.90 4.72 -11.10
CA ILE A 210 -1.81 5.11 -10.02
C ILE A 210 -1.48 6.51 -9.48
N LEU A 211 -2.54 7.27 -9.20
CA LEU A 211 -2.42 8.55 -8.51
C LEU A 211 -2.12 8.29 -7.03
N THR A 212 -1.44 9.25 -6.38
CA THR A 212 -1.27 9.21 -4.93
C THR A 212 -2.64 9.21 -4.25
N PRO A 213 -2.99 8.16 -3.47
CA PRO A 213 -4.26 8.11 -2.78
C PRO A 213 -4.39 9.26 -1.78
N LYS A 214 -5.55 9.92 -1.77
CA LYS A 214 -5.86 10.98 -0.80
C LYS A 214 -6.48 10.43 0.47
N ASP A 215 -7.33 9.43 0.33
CA ASP A 215 -8.09 8.89 1.44
C ASP A 215 -8.11 7.36 1.44
N SER A 216 -8.35 6.71 0.29
CA SER A 216 -8.63 5.28 0.28
C SER A 216 -7.99 4.51 -0.88
N VAL A 217 -7.72 3.23 -0.59
CA VAL A 217 -7.29 2.21 -1.54
C VAL A 217 -8.09 0.96 -1.26
N THR A 218 -8.72 0.37 -2.29
CA THR A 218 -9.47 -0.87 -2.14
C THR A 218 -9.16 -1.84 -3.26
N ILE A 219 -9.04 -3.12 -2.93
CA ILE A 219 -8.98 -4.23 -3.88
C ILE A 219 -10.27 -5.03 -3.73
N THR A 220 -11.01 -5.18 -4.81
CA THR A 220 -12.17 -6.07 -4.90
C THR A 220 -11.83 -7.26 -5.78
N PHE A 221 -12.25 -8.46 -5.39
CA PHE A 221 -12.01 -9.68 -6.15
C PHE A 221 -13.08 -10.73 -5.83
N THR A 222 -13.35 -11.63 -6.78
CA THR A 222 -14.29 -12.74 -6.62
C THR A 222 -13.51 -14.03 -6.38
N ILE A 223 -13.93 -14.81 -5.38
CA ILE A 223 -13.39 -16.15 -5.09
C ILE A 223 -14.46 -17.19 -5.36
N SER A 224 -14.04 -18.29 -5.99
CA SER A 224 -14.82 -19.53 -6.11
C SER A 224 -13.97 -20.76 -5.81
N GLY A 225 -14.61 -21.88 -5.46
CA GLY A 225 -13.95 -23.15 -5.12
C GLY A 225 -14.37 -23.75 -3.77
N PHE A 226 -15.21 -23.04 -3.01
CA PHE A 226 -15.78 -23.47 -1.74
C PHE A 226 -17.09 -24.23 -1.95
N ASN A 227 -17.44 -25.06 -0.98
CA ASN A 227 -18.71 -25.82 -1.00
C ASN A 227 -19.94 -24.92 -0.80
N ASN A 228 -19.76 -23.78 -0.14
CA ASN A 228 -20.83 -22.85 0.23
C ASN A 228 -20.56 -21.47 -0.38
N ASP A 229 -21.63 -20.73 -0.63
CA ASP A 229 -21.56 -19.30 -0.92
C ASP A 229 -21.58 -18.52 0.40
N ASN A 230 -20.81 -17.44 0.48
CA ASN A 230 -20.91 -16.49 1.58
C ASN A 230 -21.94 -15.42 1.19
N PRO A 231 -23.12 -15.35 1.85
CA PRO A 231 -24.18 -14.42 1.48
C PRO A 231 -23.80 -12.95 1.71
N ASP A 232 -22.81 -12.69 2.57
CA ASP A 232 -22.33 -11.35 2.89
C ASP A 232 -21.17 -10.91 1.98
N ALA A 233 -20.57 -11.83 1.23
CA ALA A 233 -19.49 -11.55 0.28
C ALA A 233 -20.05 -11.04 -1.06
N VAL A 234 -20.47 -9.78 -1.06
CA VAL A 234 -20.96 -9.07 -2.23
C VAL A 234 -20.13 -7.81 -2.49
N GLU A 235 -20.09 -7.34 -3.74
CA GLU A 235 -19.37 -6.10 -4.10
C GLU A 235 -19.86 -4.94 -3.22
N ALA A 236 -18.92 -4.31 -2.50
CA ALA A 236 -19.25 -3.21 -1.62
C ALA A 236 -19.82 -2.04 -2.43
N THR A 237 -20.98 -1.52 -2.02
CA THR A 237 -21.51 -0.28 -2.58
C THR A 237 -20.64 0.89 -2.09
N PRO A 238 -20.07 1.73 -2.97
CA PRO A 238 -19.23 2.85 -2.54
C PRO A 238 -19.98 3.75 -1.58
N ALA A 239 -19.38 4.06 -0.43
CA ALA A 239 -19.88 5.11 0.46
C ALA A 239 -19.77 6.46 -0.28
N ALA A 240 -20.86 7.23 -0.31
CA ALA A 240 -20.84 8.57 -0.91
C ALA A 240 -19.83 9.45 -0.16
N ALA A 241 -18.90 10.07 -0.88
CA ALA A 241 -17.96 11.02 -0.30
C ALA A 241 -18.72 12.21 0.30
N ASP A 242 -18.63 12.40 1.61
CA ASP A 242 -19.20 13.54 2.32
C ASP A 242 -18.50 14.83 1.85
N THR A 243 -19.15 15.55 0.94
CA THR A 243 -18.74 16.89 0.51
C THR A 243 -19.28 17.93 1.50
N SER A 244 -18.85 17.85 2.76
CA SER A 244 -19.07 18.97 3.69
C SER A 244 -18.07 20.08 3.39
N SER A 245 -18.47 20.98 2.49
CA SER A 245 -17.80 22.26 2.25
C SER A 245 -17.76 23.07 3.55
N ALA A 246 -16.55 23.42 3.98
CA ALA A 246 -16.29 24.40 5.03
C ALA A 246 -16.87 25.76 4.62
N SER A 247 -18.06 26.09 5.13
CA SER A 247 -18.59 27.46 5.11
C SER A 247 -17.84 28.27 6.17
N THR A 248 -16.84 29.04 5.76
CA THR A 248 -16.29 30.10 6.61
C THR A 248 -16.87 31.44 6.18
N SER A 249 -17.73 31.96 7.02
CA SER A 249 -18.41 33.25 6.88
C SER A 249 -17.40 34.39 6.96
N SER A 250 -17.30 35.18 5.89
CA SER A 250 -16.60 36.46 5.88
C SER A 250 -17.47 37.51 6.59
N SER A 251 -16.98 38.03 7.71
CA SER A 251 -17.53 39.23 8.36
C SER A 251 -16.77 40.45 7.85
N GLY A 252 -17.52 41.39 7.27
CA GLY A 252 -17.01 42.51 6.50
C GLY A 252 -16.56 43.73 7.29
N THR A 253 -16.10 44.75 6.55
CA THR A 253 -15.86 46.18 6.85
C THR A 253 -15.09 46.70 5.61
N THR A 254 -15.34 47.78 4.88
CA THR A 254 -16.27 48.93 4.95
C THR A 254 -16.25 49.66 3.59
N SER A 255 -17.41 50.21 3.21
CA SER A 255 -17.74 51.38 2.36
C SER A 255 -16.83 51.83 1.20
N THR A 256 -17.42 52.16 0.04
CA THR A 256 -17.91 53.52 -0.30
C THR A 256 -18.44 53.64 -1.76
N SER A 257 -19.68 54.14 -1.87
CA SER A 257 -20.30 55.03 -2.88
C SER A 257 -20.55 54.64 -4.37
N SER A 258 -21.83 54.81 -4.73
CA SER A 258 -22.40 55.46 -5.94
C SER A 258 -22.93 54.58 -7.10
N THR A 259 -24.27 54.62 -7.21
CA THR A 259 -25.18 54.55 -8.38
C THR A 259 -24.54 54.71 -9.77
N ASP A 260 -24.92 54.01 -10.84
CA ASP A 260 -26.28 53.84 -11.39
C ASP A 260 -26.36 52.69 -12.44
N SER A 261 -27.55 52.10 -12.53
CA SER A 261 -28.23 51.32 -13.59
C SER A 261 -27.50 50.73 -14.82
N GLY A 262 -27.79 49.44 -15.12
CA GLY A 262 -27.67 48.89 -16.49
C GLY A 262 -27.59 47.36 -16.59
N SER A 263 -28.69 46.74 -17.03
CA SER A 263 -28.84 45.32 -17.39
C SER A 263 -27.83 44.83 -18.44
N GLY A 264 -27.26 43.64 -18.28
CA GLY A 264 -26.53 42.95 -19.35
C GLY A 264 -25.77 41.70 -18.89
N SER A 265 -26.28 40.54 -19.29
CA SER A 265 -25.66 39.22 -19.16
C SER A 265 -24.36 39.12 -19.98
N SER A 266 -23.25 38.69 -19.39
CA SER A 266 -22.18 37.96 -20.09
C SER A 266 -21.14 37.34 -19.14
N ALA A 267 -20.58 36.24 -19.62
CA ALA A 267 -19.61 35.36 -18.98
C ALA A 267 -18.34 36.07 -18.48
N GLY A 268 -17.88 35.69 -17.28
CA GLY A 268 -16.63 36.15 -16.68
C GLY A 268 -15.60 35.03 -16.59
N THR A 269 -14.75 34.94 -17.61
CA THR A 269 -13.43 34.28 -17.53
C THR A 269 -12.60 34.97 -16.45
N VAL A 270 -12.21 34.24 -15.39
CA VAL A 270 -11.24 34.73 -14.41
C VAL A 270 -9.86 34.22 -14.81
N ALA A 271 -9.08 35.09 -15.44
CA ALA A 271 -7.66 34.87 -15.69
C ALA A 271 -6.90 35.03 -14.37
N VAL A 272 -6.39 33.92 -13.82
CA VAL A 272 -5.47 33.94 -12.68
C VAL A 272 -4.05 34.01 -13.22
N VAL A 273 -3.40 35.15 -13.00
CA VAL A 273 -1.96 35.35 -13.26
C VAL A 273 -1.19 34.65 -12.15
N VAL A 274 -0.54 33.53 -12.47
CA VAL A 274 0.38 32.83 -11.57
C VAL A 274 1.79 33.34 -11.81
N VAL A 275 2.35 34.04 -10.81
CA VAL A 275 3.77 34.42 -10.78
C VAL A 275 4.55 33.20 -10.29
N ILE A 276 5.26 32.54 -11.20
CA ILE A 276 6.14 31.40 -10.89
C ILE A 276 7.50 31.95 -10.43
N ALA A 277 7.80 31.80 -9.14
CA ALA A 277 9.15 31.96 -8.63
C ALA A 277 9.90 30.62 -8.78
N VAL A 278 10.79 30.55 -9.77
CA VAL A 278 11.66 29.40 -10.00
C VAL A 278 12.80 29.42 -8.99
N VAL A 279 12.81 28.46 -8.06
CA VAL A 279 14.00 28.18 -7.23
C VAL A 279 14.67 26.93 -7.81
N VAL A 280 15.77 27.14 -8.53
CA VAL A 280 16.62 26.05 -9.05
C VAL A 280 17.48 25.53 -7.90
N VAL A 281 17.21 24.31 -7.45
CA VAL A 281 18.15 23.58 -6.59
C VAL A 281 18.91 22.57 -7.46
N ALA A 282 20.15 22.93 -7.78
CA ALA A 282 21.10 22.03 -8.43
C ALA A 282 21.56 20.96 -7.42
N GLY A 283 21.39 19.68 -7.76
CA GLY A 283 21.70 18.55 -6.87
C GLY A 283 22.36 17.37 -7.57
N VAL A 284 23.69 17.43 -7.65
CA VAL A 284 24.69 16.34 -7.49
C VAL A 284 24.47 15.00 -8.21
N VAL A 285 25.22 14.80 -9.29
CA VAL A 285 25.48 13.48 -9.91
C VAL A 285 26.50 12.72 -9.07
N VAL A 286 26.10 11.61 -8.45
CA VAL A 286 27.02 10.63 -7.84
C VAL A 286 27.40 9.60 -8.90
N TYR A 287 28.64 9.70 -9.37
CA TYR A 287 29.27 8.75 -10.28
C TYR A 287 29.68 7.48 -9.52
N VAL A 288 28.99 6.37 -9.74
CA VAL A 288 29.42 5.05 -9.25
C VAL A 288 30.44 4.46 -10.22
N LYS A 289 31.70 4.47 -9.79
CA LYS A 289 32.83 3.87 -10.51
C LYS A 289 32.75 2.34 -10.36
N LYS A 290 32.33 1.65 -11.42
CA LYS A 290 32.31 0.18 -11.49
C LYS A 290 33.74 -0.36 -11.36
N LYS A 291 34.04 -1.09 -10.28
CA LYS A 291 35.31 -1.81 -10.16
C LYS A 291 35.11 -3.21 -10.73
N LYS A 292 35.74 -3.48 -11.87
CA LYS A 292 35.99 -4.84 -12.36
C LYS A 292 36.86 -5.56 -11.34
N ASN A 293 36.48 -6.77 -11.00
CA ASN A 293 37.32 -7.97 -10.97
C ASN A 293 36.40 -9.18 -11.03
#